data_AF-A0A354XZL1-F1
#
_entry.id   AF-A0A354XZL1-F1
#
_cell.length_a   1.000
_cell.length_b   1.000
_cell.length_c   1.000
_cell.angle_alpha   90.00
_cell.angle_beta   90.00
_cell.angle_gamma   90.00
#
_symmetry.space_group_name_H-M   'P 1'
#
loop_
_entity.id
_entity.type
_entity.pdbx_description
1 polymer ?
#
loop_
_entity_poly.entity_id
_entity_poly.type
_entity_poly.pdbx_seq_one_letter_code
_entity_poly.pdbx_strand_id
1 'polypeptide(L)' 'MPENSLSLSELNGQVSDAIRDHLPDTYWVRAETSDVRLNRNGHCYLEFIEKDARGQNIVAR' A
#
# COMPACT_ATOMS: atom_id res chain seq x y z
N MET A 1 -30.62 -10.39 12.59
CA MET A 1 -29.60 -9.32 12.68
C MET A 1 -28.83 -9.38 11.38
N PRO A 2 -28.93 -8.40 10.46
CA PRO A 2 -28.09 -8.43 9.26
C PRO A 2 -26.64 -8.35 9.74
N GLU A 3 -25.80 -9.26 9.27
CA GLU A 3 -24.40 -9.34 9.69
C GLU A 3 -23.65 -8.05 9.34
N ASN A 4 -22.93 -7.49 10.33
CA ASN A 4 -22.04 -6.33 10.18
C ASN A 4 -20.78 -6.70 9.38
N SER A 5 -20.92 -7.27 8.19
CA SER A 5 -19.80 -7.57 7.30
C SER A 5 -19.77 -6.57 6.15
N LEU A 6 -18.58 -6.05 5.86
CA LEU A 6 -18.33 -5.36 4.60
C LEU A 6 -17.77 -6.37 3.60
N SER A 7 -18.21 -6.27 2.35
CA SER A 7 -17.45 -6.83 1.24
C SER A 7 -16.06 -6.17 1.19
N LEU A 8 -15.09 -6.87 0.60
CA LEU A 8 -13.74 -6.34 0.41
C LEU A 8 -13.77 -5.01 -0.36
N SER A 9 -14.65 -4.86 -1.34
CA SER A 9 -14.83 -3.62 -2.09
C SER A 9 -15.35 -2.47 -1.24
N GLU A 10 -16.31 -2.74 -0.34
CA GLU A 10 -16.84 -1.71 0.56
C GLU A 10 -15.79 -1.27 1.57
N LEU A 11 -15.05 -2.22 2.15
CA LEU A 11 -13.94 -1.90 3.05
C LEU A 11 -12.84 -1.09 2.35
N ASN A 12 -12.43 -1.52 1.15
CA ASN A 12 -11.40 -0.80 0.38
C ASN A 12 -11.85 0.63 0.02
N GLY A 13 -13.12 0.82 -0.33
CA GLY A 13 -13.68 2.14 -0.56
C GLY A 13 -13.57 3.03 0.67
N GLN A 14 -14.05 2.55 1.82
CA GLN A 14 -13.99 3.30 3.07
C GLN A 14 -12.56 3.64 3.51
N VAL A 15 -11.61 2.71 3.36
CA VAL A 15 -10.19 2.96 3.66
C VAL A 15 -9.62 4.04 2.72
N SER A 16 -9.93 3.98 1.42
CA SER A 16 -9.47 4.97 0.46
C SER A 16 -10.01 6.37 0.77
N ASP A 17 -11.27 6.48 1.17
CA ASP A 17 -11.90 7.75 1.50
C ASP A 17 -11.30 8.32 2.80
N ALA A 18 -11.14 7.49 3.83
CA ALA A 18 -10.52 7.91 5.07
C ALA A 18 -9.09 8.42 4.86
N ILE A 19 -8.28 7.74 4.04
CA ILE A 19 -6.91 8.21 3.71
C ILE A 19 -6.97 9.56 2.99
N ARG A 20 -7.85 9.72 2.00
CA ARG A 20 -8.00 10.97 1.23
C ARG A 20 -8.40 12.15 2.12
N ASP A 21 -9.30 11.92 3.07
CA ASP A 21 -9.79 12.96 3.97
C ASP A 21 -8.74 13.36 5.01
N HIS A 22 -7.91 12.41 5.48
CA HIS A 22 -6.94 12.66 6.55
C HIS A 22 -5.52 12.99 6.05
N LEU A 23 -5.20 12.67 4.80
CA LEU A 23 -3.93 12.98 4.13
C LEU A 23 -4.19 13.73 2.80
N PRO A 24 -4.75 14.95 2.86
CA PRO A 24 -5.23 15.66 1.67
C PRO A 24 -4.10 16.24 0.80
N ASP A 25 -2.89 16.37 1.35
CA ASP A 25 -1.76 16.99 0.66
C ASP A 25 -0.96 16.00 -0.20
N THR A 26 0.06 16.53 -0.90
CA THR A 26 1.04 15.69 -1.60
C THR A 26 2.20 15.37 -0.66
N TYR A 27 2.49 14.07 -0.50
CA TYR A 27 3.58 13.60 0.35
C TYR A 27 4.67 12.91 -0.47
N TRP A 28 5.92 13.23 -0.16
CA TRP A 28 7.07 12.46 -0.66
C TRP A 28 7.27 11.23 0.21
N VAL A 29 7.34 10.07 -0.44
CA VAL A 29 7.63 8.79 0.23
C VAL A 29 9.05 8.36 -0.12
N ARG A 30 9.81 7.94 0.90
CA ARG A 30 11.12 7.31 0.74
C ARG A 30 10.98 5.84 1.07
N ALA A 31 11.28 4.97 0.10
CA ALA A 31 11.28 3.52 0.28
C ALA A 31 12.34 2.88 -0.63
N GLU A 32 12.69 1.64 -0.35
CA GLU A 32 13.50 0.76 -1.20
C GLU A 32 12.59 -0.12 -2.06
N THR A 33 13.08 -0.58 -3.21
CA THR A 33 12.37 -1.56 -4.04
C THR A 33 12.90 -2.96 -3.71
N SER A 34 12.03 -3.84 -3.19
CA SER A 34 12.39 -5.23 -2.89
C SER A 34 12.25 -6.15 -4.10
N ASP A 35 11.26 -5.87 -4.96
CA ASP A 35 10.94 -6.72 -6.09
C ASP A 35 10.39 -5.90 -7.27
N VAL A 36 10.76 -6.33 -8.48
CA VAL A 36 10.33 -5.74 -9.75
C VAL A 36 9.99 -6.88 -10.70
N ARG A 37 8.71 -7.04 -11.01
CA ARG A 37 8.23 -8.12 -11.88
C ARG A 37 7.56 -7.57 -13.12
N LEU A 38 8.08 -7.98 -14.27
CA LEU A 38 7.42 -7.74 -15.55
C LEU A 38 6.39 -8.84 -15.80
N ASN A 39 5.15 -8.43 -16.05
CA ASN A 39 4.10 -9.31 -16.51
C ASN A 39 4.10 -9.35 -18.04
N ARG A 40 3.71 -10.50 -18.61
CA ARG A 40 3.69 -10.77 -20.05
C ARG A 40 2.76 -9.85 -20.84
N ASN A 41 1.80 -9.21 -20.17
CA ASN A 41 0.90 -8.21 -20.74
C ASN A 41 1.47 -6.79 -20.74
N GLY A 42 2.74 -6.61 -20.35
CA GLY A 42 3.43 -5.31 -20.38
C GLY A 42 3.30 -4.49 -19.10
N HIS A 43 2.61 -4.98 -18.06
CA HIS A 43 2.58 -4.31 -16.76
C HIS A 43 3.82 -4.63 -15.92
N CYS A 44 4.27 -3.68 -15.11
CA CYS A 44 5.34 -3.85 -14.13
C CYS A 44 4.74 -3.77 -12.73
N TYR A 45 5.03 -4.77 -11.90
CA TYR A 45 4.66 -4.79 -10.49
C TYR A 45 5.90 -4.46 -9.66
N LEU A 46 5.75 -3.49 -8.76
CA LEU A 46 6.78 -3.06 -7.83
C LEU A 46 6.33 -3.37 -6.42
N GLU A 47 7.24 -3.89 -5.61
CA GLU A 47 7.08 -3.95 -4.16
C GLU A 47 8.05 -2.96 -3.51
N PHE A 48 7.50 -2.09 -2.64
CA PHE A 48 8.28 -1.17 -1.83
C PHE A 48 8.44 -1.72 -0.42
N ILE A 49 9.61 -1.50 0.17
CA ILE A 49 9.91 -1.82 1.57
C ILE A 49 10.63 -0.66 2.22
N GLU A 50 10.49 -0.54 3.54
CA GLU A 50 11.35 0.30 4.37
C GLU A 50 12.21 -0.59 5.25
N LYS A 51 13.52 -0.30 5.32
CA LYS A 51 14.44 -0.95 6.26
C LYS A 51 14.74 -0.04 7.43
N ASP A 52 15.05 -0.64 8.57
CA ASP A 52 15.61 0.09 9.69
C ASP A 52 16.91 0.84 9.31
N ALA A 53 17.33 1.77 10.16
CA ALA A 53 18.54 2.58 9.91
C ALA A 53 19.82 1.74 9.77
N ARG A 54 19.81 0.47 10.19
CA ARG A 54 20.94 -0.47 10.07
C ARG A 54 20.86 -1.32 8.80
N GLY A 55 19.77 -1.24 8.04
CA GLY A 55 19.50 -2.01 6.83
C GLY A 55 19.23 -3.49 7.09
N GLN A 56 18.97 -3.89 8.34
CA GLN A 56 18.92 -5.31 8.73
C GLN A 56 17.51 -5.87 8.72
N ASN A 57 16.52 -5.05 9.07
CA ASN A 57 15.13 -5.50 9.24
C ASN A 57 14.17 -4.66 8.41
N ILE A 58 13.14 -5.31 7.86
CA ILE A 58 12.03 -4.64 7.20
C ILE A 58 11.07 -4.10 8.26
N VAL A 59 10.73 -2.82 8.18
CA VAL A 59 9.83 -2.13 9.12
C VAL A 59 8.49 -1.75 8.49
N ALA A 60 8.41 -1.65 7.15
CA ALA A 60 7.17 -1.41 6.42
C ALA A 60 7.17 -2.09 5.03
N ARG A 61 5.97 -2.41 4.51
CA ARG A 61 5.67 -2.93 3.17
C ARG A 61 4.39 -2.27 2.66
#